data_AF-A0A356PE82-F1
#
_entry.id   AF-A0A356PE82-F1
#
_cell.length_a   1.000
_cell.length_b   1.000
_cell.length_c   1.000
_cell.angle_alpha   90.00
_cell.angle_beta   90.00
_cell.angle_gamma   90.00
#
_symmetry.space_group_name_H-M   'P 1'
#
loop_
_entity.id
_entity.type
_entity.pdbx_description
1 polymer ?
#
loop_
_entity_poly.entity_id
_entity_poly.type
_entity_poly.pdbx_seq_one_letter_code
_entity_poly.pdbx_strand_id
1 'polypeptide(L)' 'MDKTRSKLEEIPVKAIQGNHVLALSVGNREMERCEKAIREYGLIHPLVVRRCDDGHYHVI' A
#
# COMPACT_ATOMS: atom_id res chain seq x y z
N MET A 1 -0.93 3.67 25.82
CA MET A 1 -0.68 3.43 24.39
C MET A 1 -1.19 2.04 24.07
N ASP A 2 -2.37 1.94 23.47
CA ASP A 2 -2.85 0.67 22.92
C ASP A 2 -1.87 0.22 21.83
N LYS A 3 -1.20 -0.91 22.05
CA LYS A 3 -0.39 -1.56 21.02
C LYS A 3 -1.36 -2.23 20.06
N THR A 4 -1.86 -1.49 19.08
CA THR A 4 -2.66 -2.06 18.00
C THR A 4 -1.84 -3.17 17.35
N ARG A 5 -2.23 -4.44 17.54
CA ARG A 5 -1.57 -5.57 16.90
C ARG A 5 -1.75 -5.46 15.39
N SER A 6 -0.72 -5.84 14.64
CA SER A 6 -0.83 -6.00 13.20
C SER A 6 -1.92 -7.03 12.88
N LYS A 7 -2.73 -6.72 11.87
CA LYS A 7 -3.79 -7.58 11.37
C LYS A 7 -3.89 -7.44 9.86
N LEU A 8 -4.44 -8.46 9.21
CA LEU A 8 -4.81 -8.41 7.80
C LEU A 8 -6.25 -7.92 7.69
N GLU A 9 -6.48 -6.92 6.85
CA GLU A 9 -7.80 -6.39 6.55
C GLU A 9 -7.85 -5.89 5.10
N GLU A 10 -9.03 -5.97 4.48
CA GLU A 10 -9.26 -5.32 3.20
C GLU A 10 -9.49 -3.83 3.42
N ILE A 11 -8.68 -3.01 2.77
CA ILE A 11 -8.73 -1.55 2.85
C ILE A 11 -9.08 -1.01 1.46
N PRO A 12 -10.11 -0.15 1.34
CA PRO A 12 -10.39 0.53 0.09
C PRO A 12 -9.17 1.35 -0.37
N VAL A 13 -8.73 1.17 -1.63
CA VAL A 13 -7.56 1.87 -2.17
C VAL A 13 -7.66 3.40 -2.00
N LYS A 14 -8.87 3.96 -2.13
CA LYS A 14 -9.15 5.40 -1.91
C LYS A 14 -8.82 5.92 -0.51
N ALA A 15 -8.74 5.03 0.49
CA ALA A 15 -8.38 5.38 1.85
C ALA A 15 -6.86 5.32 2.08
N ILE A 16 -6.09 4.78 1.12
CA ILE A 16 -4.63 4.69 1.19
C ILE A 16 -4.04 5.95 0.57
N GLN A 17 -3.33 6.73 1.37
CA GLN A 17 -2.53 7.85 0.90
C GLN A 17 -1.16 7.32 0.47
N GLY A 18 -0.85 7.49 -0.81
CA GLY A 18 0.44 7.13 -1.38
C GLY A 18 1.56 8.04 -0.86
N ASN A 19 2.74 7.46 -0.66
CA ASN A 19 3.94 8.23 -0.37
C ASN A 19 4.55 8.71 -1.70
N HIS A 20 4.24 9.95 -2.09
CA HIS A 20 4.72 10.54 -3.34
C HIS A 20 6.25 10.53 -3.47
N VAL A 21 6.99 10.64 -2.37
CA VAL A 21 8.46 10.63 -2.39
C VAL A 21 8.99 9.24 -2.73
N LEU A 22 8.40 8.19 -2.17
CA LEU A 22 8.76 6.81 -2.52
C LEU A 22 8.40 6.48 -3.97
N ALA A 23 7.27 6.99 -4.46
CA ALA A 23 6.84 6.77 -5.84
C ALA A 23 7.84 7.31 -6.87
N LEU A 24 8.53 8.42 -6.57
CA LEU A 24 9.57 9.00 -7.45
C LEU A 24 10.81 8.11 -7.59
N SER A 25 11.03 7.19 -6.65
CA SER A 25 12.19 6.30 -6.66
C SER A 25 11.94 4.99 -7.42
N VAL A 26 10.71 4.76 -7.89
CA VAL A 26 10.34 3.56 -8.65
C VAL A 26 10.51 3.84 -10.13
N GLY A 27 11.33 3.04 -10.81
CA GLY A 27 11.50 3.14 -12.25
C GLY A 27 10.25 2.68 -13.03
N ASN A 28 10.07 3.22 -14.23
CA ASN A 28 8.94 2.88 -15.10
C ASN A 28 8.87 1.37 -15.40
N ARG A 29 10.02 0.72 -15.56
CA ARG A 29 10.10 -0.72 -15.84
C ARG A 29 9.63 -1.56 -14.65
N GLU A 30 10.01 -1.19 -13.43
CA GLU A 30 9.51 -1.84 -12.22
C GLU A 30 8.00 -1.65 -12.08
N MET A 31 7.50 -0.44 -12.36
CA MET A 31 6.07 -0.13 -12.32
C MET A 31 5.28 -1.00 -13.29
N GLU A 32 5.70 -1.11 -14.56
CA GLU A 32 5.05 -1.95 -15.57
C GLU A 32 5.04 -3.43 -15.18
N ARG A 33 6.14 -3.93 -14.61
CA ARG A 33 6.22 -5.33 -14.13
C ARG A 33 5.24 -5.59 -12.98
N CYS A 34 5.19 -4.68 -12.01
CA CYS A 34 4.27 -4.78 -10.88
C CYS A 34 2.81 -4.68 -11.35
N GLU A 35 2.49 -3.77 -12.28
CA GLU A 35 1.16 -3.64 -12.83
C GLU A 35 0.71 -4.94 -13.53
N LYS A 36 1.56 -5.51 -14.39
CA LYS A 36 1.26 -6.77 -15.06
C LYS A 36 1.01 -7.90 -14.06
N ALA A 37 1.85 -8.02 -13.03
CA ALA A 37 1.72 -9.05 -12.00
C ALA A 37 0.41 -8.88 -11.19
N ILE A 38 0.07 -7.65 -10.78
CA ILE A 38 -1.16 -7.38 -10.03
C ILE A 38 -2.40 -7.68 -10.88
N ARG A 39 -2.39 -7.35 -12.18
CA ARG A 39 -3.51 -7.65 -13.09
C ARG A 39 -3.72 -9.15 -13.28
N GLU A 40 -2.64 -9.93 -13.35
CA GLU A 40 -2.68 -11.36 -13.65
C GLU A 40 -2.97 -12.22 -12.40
N TYR A 41 -2.40 -11.83 -11.25
CA TYR A 41 -2.42 -12.66 -10.03
C TYR A 41 -3.07 -11.97 -8.83
N GLY A 42 -3.48 -10.72 -8.95
CA GLY A 42 -3.89 -9.91 -7.82
C GLY A 42 -2.72 -9.51 -6.92
N LEU A 43 -3.04 -8.94 -5.76
CA LEU A 43 -2.05 -8.55 -4.76
C LEU A 43 -1.60 -9.78 -3.95
N ILE A 44 -0.47 -10.37 -4.33
CA ILE A 44 0.06 -11.59 -3.70
C ILE A 44 0.68 -11.38 -2.31
N HIS A 45 1.10 -10.14 -2.01
CA HIS A 45 1.66 -9.75 -0.71
C HIS A 45 0.86 -8.55 -0.17
N PRO A 46 0.27 -8.65 1.03
CA PRO A 46 -0.45 -7.54 1.64
C PRO A 46 0.45 -6.31 1.83
N LEU A 47 -0.07 -5.13 1.51
CA LEU A 47 0.63 -3.88 1.78
C LEU A 47 0.64 -3.59 3.27
N VAL A 48 1.80 -3.18 3.79
CA VAL A 48 1.95 -2.73 5.17
C VAL A 48 1.61 -1.25 5.23
N VAL A 49 0.61 -0.92 6.04
CA VAL A 49 0.15 0.45 6.21
C VAL A 49 0.02 0.82 7.68
N ARG A 50 0.13 2.11 7.97
CA ARG A 50 -0.19 2.71 9.26
C ARG A 50 -1.53 3.43 9.15
N ARG A 51 -2.45 3.17 10.09
CA ARG A 51 -3.65 3.98 10.24
C ARG A 51 -3.29 5.34 10.85
N CYS A 52 -3.75 6.41 10.22
CA CYS A 52 -3.63 7.78 10.70
C CYS A 52 -4.92 8.23 11.41
N ASP A 53 -4.81 9.29 12.21
CA ASP A 53 -5.91 9.80 13.04
C ASP A 53 -7.06 10.41 12.22
N ASP A 54 -6.79 10.78 10.97
CA ASP A 54 -7.75 11.30 9.99
C ASP A 54 -8.58 10.21 9.29
N GLY A 55 -8.38 8.94 9.67
CA GLY A 55 -9.08 7.80 9.08
C GLY A 55 -8.46 7.28 7.78
N HIS A 56 -7.35 7.87 7.32
CA HIS A 56 -6.59 7.39 6.18
C HIS A 56 -5.49 6.41 6.60
N TYR A 57 -4.90 5.73 5.60
CA TYR A 57 -3.80 4.79 5.78
C TYR A 57 -2.57 5.24 4.98
N HIS A 58 -1.39 5.23 5.61
CA HIS A 58 -0.12 5.57 4.95
C HIS A 58 0.69 4.31 4.70
N VAL A 59 1.20 4.14 3.48
CA VAL A 59 2.15 3.06 3.15
C VAL A 59 3.47 3.28 3.89
N ILE A 60 4.00 2.23 4.53
CA ILE A 60 5.27 2.23 5.28
C ILE A 60 6.36 1.56 4.46
#